data_AF-A0A7K6ER05-F1
#
_entry.id   AF-A0A7K6ER05-F1
#
_cell.length_a   1.000
_cell.length_b   1.000
_cell.length_c   1.000
_cell.angle_alpha   90.00
_cell.angle_beta   90.00
_cell.angle_gamma   90.00
#
_symmetry.space_group_name_H-M   'P 1'
#
loop_
_entity.id
_entity.type
_entity.pdbx_description
1 polymer ?
#
loop_
_entity_poly.entity_id
_entity_poly.type
_entity_poly.pdbx_seq_one_letter_code
_entity_poly.pdbx_strand_id
1 'polypeptide(L)'
;VCVAGYGQSDGNEILQLIPPPTLLTKETQGLCPERDFKVECGGFSKHPVYSLKYVPDTSLLVTSGPPDSSLQVWQVSAEDSDVIKFVSTIATENGTGQSWAKIATISARAPWVLHGSRLDRVQITEVDSRKNVYTAASGSNEEISGLAFLDCNTLLLCCATGRLCLADTRQPQSLMEAVSVPSASCSEQWCMGTRHGTQGLEPSSQPVARLSSWGLLTVTDLRKTSESLASAKARVPSPGSGAEFLCVSWAPALEGCLAISGFDGTVHVYDTESWDSTCREAEPIFVHKGHAFGRAGGSGDPPLVTVHTWHLQKPKTLLSAASDGSLHVWDWVQSCGKC
;
A
#
# COMPACT_ATOMS: atom_id res chain seq x y z
N VAL A 1 -9.41 -10.55 -6.45
CA VAL A 1 -8.53 -9.35 -6.49
C VAL A 1 -9.43 -8.14 -6.64
N CYS A 2 -9.27 -7.08 -5.86
CA CYS A 2 -10.07 -5.86 -6.05
C CYS A 2 -9.20 -4.76 -6.65
N VAL A 3 -9.73 -4.05 -7.65
CA VAL A 3 -9.07 -2.91 -8.30
C VAL A 3 -10.05 -1.76 -8.43
N ALA A 4 -9.55 -0.53 -8.49
CA ALA A 4 -10.38 0.63 -8.70
C ALA A 4 -9.70 1.67 -9.60
N GLY A 5 -10.52 2.42 -10.33
CA GLY A 5 -10.10 3.55 -11.16
C GLY A 5 -9.87 4.83 -10.35
N TYR A 6 -8.97 5.68 -10.85
CA TYR A 6 -8.64 6.99 -10.27
C TYR A 6 -8.77 8.15 -11.28
N GLY A 7 -9.47 7.91 -12.39
CA GLY A 7 -9.71 8.93 -13.41
C GLY A 7 -10.58 10.09 -12.91
N GLN A 8 -10.42 11.25 -13.54
CA GLN A 8 -11.19 12.47 -13.22
C GLN A 8 -12.63 12.44 -13.76
N SER A 9 -13.00 11.41 -14.53
CA SER A 9 -14.35 11.23 -15.06
C SER A 9 -15.32 10.70 -14.00
N ASP A 10 -16.58 11.11 -14.09
CA ASP A 10 -17.69 10.55 -13.31
C ASP A 10 -17.91 9.08 -13.71
N GLY A 11 -17.26 8.14 -13.02
CA GLY A 11 -17.38 6.71 -13.32
C GLY A 11 -16.11 5.91 -13.08
N ASN A 12 -15.52 6.05 -11.90
CA ASN A 12 -14.38 5.23 -11.50
C ASN A 12 -14.86 3.83 -11.14
N GLU A 13 -14.52 2.85 -11.97
CA GLU A 13 -14.87 1.45 -11.72
C GLU A 13 -14.24 0.95 -10.42
N ILE A 14 -14.99 0.16 -9.66
CA ILE A 14 -14.48 -0.68 -8.58
C ILE A 14 -14.84 -2.10 -8.99
N LEU A 15 -13.84 -2.94 -9.21
CA LEU A 15 -14.03 -4.29 -9.73
C LEU A 15 -13.46 -5.32 -8.77
N GLN A 16 -14.21 -6.39 -8.56
CA GLN A 16 -13.66 -7.66 -8.09
C GLN A 16 -13.38 -8.55 -9.29
N LEU A 17 -12.15 -9.02 -9.36
CA LEU A 17 -11.61 -9.82 -10.43
C LEU A 17 -11.22 -11.20 -9.93
N ILE A 18 -11.56 -12.21 -10.71
CA ILE A 18 -11.07 -13.58 -10.56
C ILE A 18 -9.73 -13.66 -11.31
N PRO A 19 -8.63 -14.03 -10.61
CA PRO A 19 -7.35 -14.28 -11.27
C PRO A 19 -7.49 -15.37 -12.34
N PRO A 20 -6.73 -15.27 -13.44
CA PRO A 20 -6.79 -16.28 -14.47
C PRO A 20 -6.46 -17.71 -13.95
N PRO A 21 -7.10 -18.77 -14.50
CA PRO A 21 -7.09 -20.11 -13.89
C PRO A 21 -5.70 -20.73 -13.75
N THR A 22 -4.79 -20.38 -14.63
CA THR A 22 -3.39 -20.81 -14.63
C THR A 22 -2.63 -20.32 -13.39
N LEU A 23 -3.01 -19.18 -12.79
CA LEU A 23 -2.54 -18.78 -11.46
C LEU A 23 -3.21 -19.53 -10.31
N LEU A 24 -4.36 -20.15 -10.54
CA LEU A 24 -5.00 -21.01 -9.54
C LEU A 24 -4.40 -22.41 -9.56
N THR A 25 -3.80 -22.82 -10.69
CA THR A 25 -3.03 -24.07 -10.76
C THR A 25 -1.68 -23.93 -10.04
N LYS A 26 -1.24 -25.00 -9.36
CA LYS A 26 0.04 -25.04 -8.63
C LYS A 26 1.27 -25.22 -9.55
N GLU A 27 1.07 -25.43 -10.85
CA GLU A 27 2.09 -26.00 -11.74
C GLU A 27 2.69 -25.02 -12.76
N THR A 28 2.30 -23.75 -12.78
CA THR A 28 2.87 -22.79 -13.73
C THR A 28 4.27 -22.35 -13.31
N GLN A 29 5.28 -23.12 -13.70
CA GLN A 29 6.69 -22.73 -13.63
C GLN A 29 7.02 -21.80 -14.82
N GLY A 30 6.96 -20.49 -14.63
CA GLY A 30 7.43 -19.53 -15.64
C GLY A 30 6.90 -18.11 -15.44
N LEU A 31 7.59 -17.13 -16.06
CA LEU A 31 7.10 -15.75 -16.15
C LEU A 31 5.87 -15.72 -17.05
N CYS A 32 4.67 -15.77 -16.47
CA CYS A 32 3.42 -15.65 -17.22
C CYS A 32 2.79 -14.28 -16.92
N PRO A 33 2.94 -13.27 -17.81
CA PRO A 33 2.13 -12.06 -17.73
C PRO A 33 0.69 -12.41 -18.10
N GLU A 34 -0.12 -12.73 -17.11
CA GLU A 34 -1.52 -13.00 -17.36
C GLU A 34 -2.34 -11.72 -17.26
N ARG A 35 -3.21 -11.53 -18.25
CA ARG A 35 -4.11 -10.37 -18.36
C ARG A 35 -5.58 -10.78 -18.35
N ASP A 36 -5.85 -12.07 -18.38
CA ASP A 36 -7.20 -12.63 -18.54
C ASP A 36 -7.96 -12.72 -17.21
N PHE A 37 -7.98 -11.60 -16.48
CA PHE A 37 -8.82 -11.45 -15.31
C PHE A 37 -10.29 -11.44 -15.74
N LYS A 38 -11.11 -12.23 -15.06
CA LYS A 38 -12.56 -12.19 -15.26
C LYS A 38 -13.19 -11.29 -14.21
N VAL A 39 -14.09 -10.40 -14.65
CA VAL A 39 -14.88 -9.60 -13.72
C VAL A 39 -15.89 -10.50 -13.03
N GLU A 40 -15.89 -10.47 -11.70
CA GLU A 40 -16.87 -11.17 -10.84
C GLU A 40 -18.00 -10.24 -10.46
N CYS A 41 -17.65 -9.05 -9.95
CA CYS A 41 -18.60 -8.01 -9.67
C CYS A 41 -17.98 -6.62 -9.86
N GLY A 42 -18.83 -5.62 -10.08
CA GLY A 42 -18.42 -4.25 -10.39
C GLY A 42 -19.33 -3.20 -9.76
N GLY A 43 -18.76 -2.03 -9.52
CA GLY A 43 -19.46 -0.84 -9.05
C GLY A 43 -18.80 0.41 -9.62
N PHE A 44 -19.44 1.57 -9.43
CA PHE A 44 -18.92 2.85 -9.91
C PHE A 44 -18.86 3.86 -8.77
N SER A 45 -17.69 4.44 -8.56
CA SER A 45 -17.48 5.61 -7.73
C SER A 45 -17.51 6.88 -8.56
N LYS A 46 -18.14 7.91 -8.01
CA LYS A 46 -18.08 9.27 -8.54
C LYS A 46 -16.74 9.95 -8.23
N HIS A 47 -15.97 9.41 -7.29
CA HIS A 47 -14.69 9.99 -6.87
C HIS A 47 -13.53 9.08 -7.33
N PRO A 48 -12.40 9.67 -7.73
CA PRO A 48 -11.16 8.91 -7.94
C PRO A 48 -10.80 8.07 -6.72
N VAL A 49 -10.43 6.80 -6.92
CA VAL A 49 -10.01 5.90 -5.85
C VAL A 49 -8.49 5.77 -5.85
N TYR A 50 -7.82 6.38 -4.88
CA TYR A 50 -6.38 6.31 -4.70
C TYR A 50 -5.96 5.27 -3.64
N SER A 51 -6.87 4.89 -2.76
CA SER A 51 -6.67 3.77 -1.84
C SER A 51 -7.94 2.95 -1.73
N LEU A 52 -7.77 1.63 -1.80
CA LEU A 52 -8.83 0.63 -1.66
C LEU A 52 -8.34 -0.41 -0.66
N LYS A 53 -9.14 -0.67 0.37
CA LYS A 53 -8.85 -1.69 1.39
C LYS A 53 -10.06 -2.59 1.61
N TYR A 54 -9.80 -3.88 1.68
CA TYR A 54 -10.76 -4.85 2.17
C TYR A 54 -10.84 -4.77 3.69
N VAL A 55 -12.05 -4.86 4.25
CA VAL A 55 -12.26 -4.96 5.69
C VAL A 55 -12.25 -6.45 6.06
N PRO A 56 -11.23 -6.96 6.77
CA PRO A 56 -11.11 -8.39 7.06
C PRO A 56 -12.37 -8.95 7.74
N ASP A 57 -12.67 -10.23 7.51
CA ASP A 57 -13.82 -10.98 8.06
C ASP A 57 -15.22 -10.38 7.75
N THR A 58 -15.30 -9.41 6.85
CA THR A 58 -16.55 -8.85 6.34
C THR A 58 -16.57 -8.93 4.82
N SER A 59 -17.65 -8.54 4.17
CA SER A 59 -17.73 -8.38 2.71
C SER A 59 -17.68 -6.90 2.30
N LEU A 60 -17.01 -6.06 3.11
CA LEU A 60 -16.93 -4.62 2.90
C LEU A 60 -15.58 -4.19 2.31
N LEU A 61 -15.63 -3.19 1.44
CA LEU A 61 -14.48 -2.41 0.97
C LEU A 61 -14.59 -0.98 1.50
N VAL A 62 -13.44 -0.37 1.77
CA VAL A 62 -13.33 1.06 2.05
C VAL A 62 -12.44 1.69 0.99
N THR A 63 -12.88 2.80 0.41
CA THR A 63 -12.12 3.57 -0.56
C THR A 63 -11.91 5.00 -0.10
N SER A 64 -10.78 5.59 -0.50
CA SER A 64 -10.48 7.00 -0.33
C SER A 64 -9.76 7.59 -1.54
N GLY A 65 -9.93 8.90 -1.73
CA GLY A 65 -9.31 9.68 -2.80
C GLY A 65 -9.89 11.10 -2.87
N PRO A 66 -9.36 11.97 -3.74
CA PRO A 66 -9.86 13.32 -3.93
C PRO A 66 -11.36 13.36 -4.24
N PRO A 67 -12.09 14.45 -3.93
CA PRO A 67 -11.58 15.79 -3.60
C PRO A 67 -11.40 16.07 -2.10
N ASP A 68 -11.79 15.15 -1.22
CA ASP A 68 -11.77 15.35 0.22
C ASP A 68 -11.18 14.13 0.95
N SER A 69 -11.25 14.13 2.28
CA SER A 69 -10.76 13.04 3.11
C SER A 69 -11.85 12.06 3.54
N SER A 70 -13.06 12.16 2.99
CA SER A 70 -14.15 11.23 3.28
C SER A 70 -13.84 9.84 2.74
N LEU A 71 -14.41 8.83 3.40
CA LEU A 71 -14.27 7.44 2.97
C LEU A 71 -15.60 6.93 2.46
N GLN A 72 -15.58 6.12 1.41
CA GLN A 72 -16.76 5.43 0.91
C GLN A 72 -16.69 3.96 1.30
N VAL A 73 -17.79 3.45 1.87
CA VAL A 73 -17.95 2.05 2.26
C VAL A 73 -18.80 1.36 1.22
N TRP A 74 -18.32 0.21 0.74
CA TRP A 74 -18.95 -0.57 -0.31
C TRP A 74 -19.18 -1.99 0.15
N GLN A 75 -20.31 -2.56 -0.26
CA GLN A 75 -20.67 -3.95 -0.05
C GLN A 75 -20.34 -4.73 -1.31
N VAL A 76 -19.40 -5.66 -1.17
CA VAL A 76 -19.19 -6.72 -2.15
C VAL A 76 -20.31 -7.73 -1.92
N SER A 77 -21.20 -7.90 -2.89
CA SER A 77 -22.32 -8.84 -2.72
C SER A 77 -21.82 -10.27 -2.80
N ALA A 78 -22.40 -11.15 -1.98
CA ALA A 78 -22.26 -12.59 -2.13
C ALA A 78 -23.48 -13.19 -2.85
N GLU A 79 -23.20 -14.26 -3.60
CA GLU A 79 -24.06 -15.30 -4.17
C GLU A 79 -25.06 -14.93 -5.29
N ASP A 80 -25.69 -13.75 -5.33
CA ASP A 80 -26.74 -13.45 -6.35
C ASP A 80 -26.66 -12.07 -7.02
N SER A 81 -25.52 -11.36 -6.92
CA SER A 81 -25.38 -10.03 -7.51
C SER A 81 -23.95 -9.77 -7.95
N ASP A 82 -23.81 -9.37 -9.21
CA ASP A 82 -22.58 -8.87 -9.84
C ASP A 82 -22.30 -7.39 -9.53
N VAL A 83 -23.09 -6.79 -8.62
CA VAL A 83 -22.96 -5.38 -8.25
C VAL A 83 -22.24 -5.21 -6.91
N ILE A 84 -21.17 -4.40 -6.92
CA ILE A 84 -20.57 -3.79 -5.72
C ILE A 84 -21.38 -2.54 -5.38
N LYS A 85 -22.06 -2.55 -4.23
CA LYS A 85 -23.02 -1.50 -3.85
C LYS A 85 -22.40 -0.50 -2.90
N PHE A 86 -22.65 0.78 -3.14
CA PHE A 86 -22.36 1.82 -2.16
C PHE A 86 -23.25 1.63 -0.92
N VAL A 87 -22.67 1.65 0.27
CA VAL A 87 -23.37 1.46 1.55
C VAL A 87 -23.50 2.79 2.28
N SER A 88 -22.37 3.48 2.48
CA SER A 88 -22.35 4.71 3.26
C SER A 88 -21.06 5.50 3.06
N THR A 89 -21.05 6.73 3.57
CA THR A 89 -19.86 7.58 3.67
C THR A 89 -19.48 7.72 5.14
N ILE A 90 -18.18 7.58 5.43
CA ILE A 90 -17.58 8.01 6.70
C ILE A 90 -17.08 9.44 6.48
N ALA A 91 -17.81 10.40 7.03
CA ALA A 91 -17.44 11.80 6.95
C ALA A 91 -16.25 12.07 7.89
N THR A 92 -15.27 12.80 7.38
CA THR A 92 -14.17 13.38 8.15
C THR A 92 -14.45 14.87 8.36
N GLU A 93 -13.86 15.49 9.38
CA GLU A 93 -14.11 16.91 9.64
C GLU A 93 -13.65 17.77 8.46
N ASN A 94 -14.61 18.53 7.91
CA ASN A 94 -14.53 19.37 6.73
C ASN A 94 -13.30 20.29 6.76
N GLY A 95 -12.23 19.90 6.07
CA GLY A 95 -11.22 20.84 5.59
C GLY A 95 -11.38 20.96 4.08
N THR A 96 -11.97 22.06 3.63
CA THR A 96 -12.00 22.40 2.19
C THR A 96 -10.56 22.45 1.66
N GLY A 97 -10.24 21.65 0.64
CA GLY A 97 -8.92 21.63 -0.01
C GLY A 97 -7.85 20.75 0.66
N GLN A 98 -8.23 19.79 1.50
CA GLN A 98 -7.29 18.85 2.16
C GLN A 98 -6.88 17.70 1.23
N SER A 99 -5.68 17.16 1.47
CA SER A 99 -5.23 15.86 0.92
C SER A 99 -6.22 14.77 1.34
N TRP A 100 -6.38 13.75 0.49
CA TRP A 100 -7.29 12.63 0.74
C TRP A 100 -6.76 11.71 1.85
N ALA A 101 -7.64 11.00 2.54
CA ALA A 101 -7.25 10.21 3.71
C ALA A 101 -6.48 8.93 3.33
N LYS A 102 -5.33 8.69 3.95
CA LYS A 102 -4.73 7.34 3.96
C LYS A 102 -5.59 6.43 4.81
N ILE A 103 -5.62 5.14 4.49
CA ILE A 103 -6.49 4.16 5.16
C ILE A 103 -5.76 2.85 5.44
N ALA A 104 -6.10 2.25 6.58
CA ALA A 104 -5.78 0.88 6.96
C ALA A 104 -6.99 0.23 7.63
N THR A 105 -7.13 -1.09 7.49
CA THR A 105 -8.26 -1.85 8.02
C THR A 105 -7.77 -3.01 8.88
N ILE A 106 -8.57 -3.37 9.89
CA ILE A 106 -8.34 -4.54 10.72
C ILE A 106 -9.68 -5.12 11.17
N SER A 107 -9.74 -6.44 11.32
CA SER A 107 -10.77 -7.12 12.10
C SER A 107 -10.16 -7.52 13.43
N ALA A 108 -10.63 -6.90 14.51
CA ALA A 108 -10.18 -7.21 15.86
C ALA A 108 -11.38 -7.42 16.77
N ARG A 109 -11.82 -6.37 17.48
CA ARG A 109 -13.04 -6.40 18.30
C ARG A 109 -14.29 -6.09 17.48
N ALA A 110 -14.11 -5.32 16.42
CA ALA A 110 -15.09 -4.92 15.44
C ALA A 110 -14.34 -4.59 14.12
N PRO A 111 -15.04 -4.50 12.98
CA PRO A 111 -14.44 -4.03 11.74
C PRO A 111 -14.06 -2.55 11.86
N TRP A 112 -12.76 -2.27 11.87
CA TRP A 112 -12.23 -0.93 12.06
C TRP A 112 -11.50 -0.43 10.82
N VAL A 113 -11.65 0.87 10.58
CA VAL A 113 -10.82 1.61 9.64
C VAL A 113 -10.05 2.69 10.38
N LEU A 114 -8.72 2.66 10.27
CA LEU A 114 -7.82 3.75 10.65
C LEU A 114 -7.68 4.66 9.43
N HIS A 115 -7.91 5.95 9.63
CA HIS A 115 -7.87 6.92 8.54
C HIS A 115 -7.40 8.30 8.99
N GLY A 116 -6.87 9.06 8.03
CA GLY A 116 -6.45 10.44 8.23
C GLY A 116 -5.57 10.92 7.08
N SER A 117 -5.67 12.20 6.74
CA SER A 117 -4.76 12.85 5.78
C SER A 117 -3.64 13.63 6.47
N ARG A 118 -3.80 13.96 7.75
CA ARG A 118 -2.83 14.69 8.57
C ARG A 118 -2.76 14.11 9.97
N LEU A 119 -1.62 14.29 10.62
CA LEU A 119 -1.31 13.64 11.89
C LEU A 119 -2.25 14.03 13.05
N ASP A 120 -2.75 15.27 13.05
CA ASP A 120 -3.77 15.79 13.99
C ASP A 120 -5.21 15.36 13.65
N ARG A 121 -5.41 14.69 12.50
CA ARG A 121 -6.71 14.23 11.99
C ARG A 121 -6.80 12.72 11.85
N VAL A 122 -5.91 11.99 12.52
CA VAL A 122 -5.92 10.52 12.52
C VAL A 122 -7.00 10.02 13.46
N GLN A 123 -7.84 9.11 12.96
CA GLN A 123 -8.97 8.56 13.68
C GLN A 123 -9.15 7.07 13.38
N ILE A 124 -9.83 6.36 14.29
CA ILE A 124 -10.39 5.04 14.00
C ILE A 124 -11.90 5.15 14.03
N THR A 125 -12.53 4.68 12.95
CA THR A 125 -13.99 4.56 12.85
C THR A 125 -14.35 3.08 12.76
N GLU A 126 -15.33 2.66 13.56
CA GLU A 126 -15.97 1.36 13.38
C GLU A 126 -16.89 1.39 12.17
N VAL A 127 -16.70 0.47 11.23
CA VAL A 127 -17.28 0.56 9.88
C VAL A 127 -18.81 0.46 9.90
N ASP A 128 -19.37 -0.49 10.67
CA ASP A 128 -20.82 -0.73 10.71
C ASP A 128 -21.58 0.37 11.45
N SER A 129 -21.10 0.73 12.64
CA SER A 129 -21.75 1.73 13.50
C SER A 129 -21.45 3.16 13.04
N ARG A 130 -20.38 3.35 12.23
CA ARG A 130 -19.78 4.63 11.83
C ARG A 130 -19.36 5.49 13.02
N LYS A 131 -19.19 4.87 14.18
CA LYS A 131 -18.78 5.56 15.40
C LYS A 131 -17.27 5.72 15.41
N ASN A 132 -16.81 6.95 15.68
CA ASN A 132 -15.41 7.19 16.02
C ASN A 132 -15.10 6.52 17.37
N VAL A 133 -14.10 5.65 17.39
CA VAL A 133 -13.65 4.92 18.59
C VAL A 133 -12.29 5.42 19.09
N TYR A 134 -11.58 6.21 18.30
CA TYR A 134 -10.28 6.76 18.62
C TYR A 134 -10.00 8.00 17.77
N THR A 135 -9.37 9.00 18.39
CA THR A 135 -8.78 10.16 17.71
C THR A 135 -7.39 10.39 18.29
N ALA A 136 -6.37 10.46 17.43
CA ALA A 136 -5.01 10.73 17.87
C ALA A 136 -4.89 12.19 18.32
N ALA A 137 -4.33 12.43 19.50
CA ALA A 137 -3.95 13.77 19.92
C ALA A 137 -2.54 14.08 19.39
N SER A 138 -2.44 14.94 18.38
CA SER A 138 -1.17 15.47 17.89
C SER A 138 -1.25 16.99 17.76
N GLY A 139 -0.19 17.69 18.18
CA GLY A 139 -0.03 19.13 17.91
C GLY A 139 0.56 19.43 16.52
N SER A 140 0.88 18.38 15.74
CA SER A 140 1.51 18.50 14.43
C SER A 140 0.50 18.24 13.32
N ASN A 141 0.46 19.15 12.35
CA ASN A 141 -0.43 19.12 11.20
C ASN A 141 0.27 18.53 9.95
N GLU A 142 1.26 17.66 10.15
CA GLU A 142 2.04 17.06 9.07
C GLU A 142 1.18 16.10 8.23
N GLU A 143 1.42 16.07 6.92
CA GLU A 143 0.70 15.17 6.01
C GLU A 143 1.09 13.71 6.23
N ILE A 144 0.09 12.83 6.19
CA ILE A 144 0.26 11.39 6.35
C ILE A 144 0.44 10.74 4.98
N SER A 145 1.47 9.91 4.87
CA SER A 145 1.71 9.11 3.67
C SER A 145 1.35 7.64 3.86
N GLY A 146 1.35 7.13 5.09
CA GLY A 146 0.98 5.74 5.39
C GLY A 146 0.40 5.56 6.78
N LEU A 147 -0.50 4.59 6.90
CA LEU A 147 -1.11 4.15 8.15
C LEU A 147 -1.10 2.61 8.20
N ALA A 148 -0.86 2.04 9.38
CA ALA A 148 -0.93 0.61 9.58
C ALA A 148 -1.39 0.28 11.01
N PHE A 149 -2.16 -0.80 11.14
CA PHE A 149 -2.32 -1.49 12.42
C PHE A 149 -1.16 -2.47 12.59
N LEU A 150 -0.43 -2.38 13.70
CA LEU A 150 0.51 -3.44 14.10
C LEU A 150 -0.24 -4.54 14.86
N ASP A 151 -1.18 -4.12 15.70
CA ASP A 151 -2.16 -4.98 16.37
C ASP A 151 -3.44 -4.17 16.68
N CYS A 152 -4.35 -4.72 17.48
CA CYS A 152 -5.62 -4.06 17.83
C CYS A 152 -5.47 -2.85 18.77
N ASN A 153 -4.32 -2.68 19.40
CA ASN A 153 -3.99 -1.58 20.30
C ASN A 153 -2.86 -0.68 19.79
N THR A 154 -2.07 -1.13 18.82
CA THR A 154 -0.87 -0.41 18.37
C THR A 154 -1.00 0.03 16.92
N LEU A 155 -0.87 1.33 16.69
CA LEU A 155 -0.91 1.95 15.37
C LEU A 155 0.49 2.46 14.99
N LEU A 156 0.81 2.35 13.71
CA LEU A 156 1.99 2.97 13.10
C LEU A 156 1.56 3.99 12.06
N LEU A 157 2.16 5.17 12.14
CA LEU A 157 1.92 6.29 11.25
C LEU A 157 3.21 6.68 10.56
N CYS A 158 3.14 6.92 9.26
CA CYS A 158 4.22 7.51 8.49
C CYS A 158 3.77 8.84 7.92
N CYS A 159 4.56 9.87 8.21
CA CYS A 159 4.36 11.18 7.64
C CYS A 159 5.07 11.29 6.29
N ALA A 160 4.63 12.25 5.46
CA ALA A 160 5.21 12.54 4.16
C ALA A 160 6.73 12.79 4.19
N THR A 161 7.27 13.30 5.30
CA THR A 161 8.72 13.52 5.47
C THR A 161 9.52 12.27 5.86
N GLY A 162 8.85 11.12 6.01
CA GLY A 162 9.48 9.85 6.41
C GLY A 162 9.52 9.63 7.92
N ARG A 163 9.01 10.58 8.70
CA ARG A 163 8.86 10.46 10.15
C ARG A 163 7.85 9.36 10.52
N LEU A 164 8.22 8.53 11.49
CA LEU A 164 7.36 7.48 12.06
C LEU A 164 6.85 7.88 13.44
N CYS A 165 5.57 7.64 13.68
CA CYS A 165 4.93 7.79 14.98
C CYS A 165 4.21 6.50 15.38
N LEU A 166 4.25 6.18 16.67
CA LEU A 166 3.51 5.07 17.26
C LEU A 166 2.41 5.62 18.16
N ALA A 167 1.24 5.00 18.09
CA ALA A 167 0.11 5.35 18.95
C ALA A 167 -0.49 4.11 19.60
N ASP A 168 -0.86 4.24 20.87
CA ASP A 168 -1.62 3.23 21.60
C ASP A 168 -3.10 3.64 21.62
N THR A 169 -4.00 2.80 21.10
CA THR A 169 -5.44 3.10 21.07
C THR A 169 -6.06 3.21 22.45
N ARG A 170 -5.41 2.63 23.47
CA ARG A 170 -5.82 2.72 24.88
C ARG A 170 -5.40 4.04 25.52
N GLN A 171 -4.48 4.78 24.90
CA GLN A 171 -3.96 6.06 25.39
C GLN A 171 -3.98 7.11 24.26
N PRO A 172 -5.16 7.66 23.90
CA PRO A 172 -5.30 8.60 22.77
C PRO A 172 -4.45 9.87 22.87
N GLN A 173 -4.06 10.25 24.09
CA GLN A 173 -3.25 11.44 24.37
C GLN A 173 -1.74 11.21 24.18
N SER A 174 -1.29 9.97 24.07
CA SER A 174 0.13 9.63 23.95
C SER A 174 0.47 9.19 22.53
N LEU A 175 0.74 10.16 21.66
CA LEU A 175 1.44 9.89 20.41
C LEU A 175 2.94 9.86 20.70
N MET A 176 3.56 8.69 20.62
CA MET A 176 5.01 8.57 20.78
C MET A 176 5.68 8.74 19.42
N GLU A 177 6.46 9.80 19.28
CA GLU A 177 7.31 9.99 18.11
C GLU A 177 8.40 8.93 18.13
N ALA A 178 8.40 8.05 17.12
CA ALA A 178 9.28 6.91 17.10
C ALA A 178 10.63 7.28 16.46
N VAL A 179 10.62 7.82 15.24
CA VAL A 179 11.86 8.00 14.45
C VAL A 179 11.71 9.08 13.38
N SER A 180 12.66 10.02 13.32
CA SER A 180 12.91 10.86 12.12
C SER A 180 14.03 10.23 11.29
N VAL A 181 13.92 10.24 9.95
CA VAL A 181 15.01 9.75 9.09
C VAL A 181 16.18 10.74 9.17
N PRO A 182 17.41 10.32 9.56
CA PRO A 182 18.55 11.23 9.74
C PRO A 182 18.99 12.00 8.47
N SER A 183 18.52 11.59 7.30
CA SER A 183 18.96 12.07 6.00
C SER A 183 17.81 12.46 5.04
N ALA A 184 16.57 12.57 5.51
CA ALA A 184 15.47 13.01 4.64
C ALA A 184 15.67 14.48 4.27
N SER A 185 15.87 14.76 2.99
CA SER A 185 15.79 16.13 2.51
C SER A 185 14.33 16.62 2.63
N CYS A 186 14.13 17.90 2.95
CA CYS A 186 12.80 18.47 3.24
C CYS A 186 11.83 18.40 2.03
N SER A 187 12.33 18.04 0.84
CA SER A 187 11.57 17.91 -0.40
C SER A 187 11.21 16.46 -0.77
N GLU A 188 11.68 15.44 -0.04
CA GLU A 188 11.34 14.05 -0.36
C GLU A 188 9.97 13.68 0.19
N GLN A 189 9.23 12.92 -0.61
CA GLN A 189 8.01 12.25 -0.16
C GLN A 189 8.35 10.81 0.20
N TRP A 190 7.76 10.31 1.27
CA TRP A 190 8.04 8.97 1.79
C TRP A 190 6.78 8.15 1.89
N CYS A 191 6.86 6.84 1.68
CA CYS A 191 5.83 5.89 2.07
C CYS A 191 6.42 4.77 2.93
N MET A 192 5.56 3.98 3.58
CA MET A 192 5.97 2.87 4.42
C MET A 192 5.29 1.55 4.06
N GLY A 193 5.94 0.46 4.43
CA GLY A 193 5.43 -0.90 4.32
C GLY A 193 5.76 -1.67 5.59
N THR A 194 4.73 -2.26 6.20
CA THR A 194 4.88 -3.14 7.37
C THR A 194 4.86 -4.59 6.93
N ARG A 195 5.58 -5.46 7.64
CA ARG A 195 5.41 -6.90 7.48
C ARG A 195 4.04 -7.26 8.06
N HIS A 196 3.30 -8.14 7.39
CA HIS A 196 2.12 -8.74 8.02
C HIS A 196 2.59 -9.82 8.99
N GLY A 197 2.02 -9.83 10.20
CA GLY A 197 2.32 -10.81 11.24
C GLY A 197 2.23 -12.24 10.74
N THR A 198 3.37 -12.94 10.64
CA THR A 198 3.38 -14.40 10.75
C THR A 198 2.93 -14.73 12.18
N GLN A 199 1.94 -15.62 12.33
CA GLN A 199 1.47 -16.06 13.65
C GLN A 199 2.68 -16.40 14.55
N GLY A 200 2.86 -15.67 15.65
CA GLY A 200 3.88 -15.94 16.66
C GLY A 200 5.02 -14.93 16.82
N LEU A 201 5.17 -13.92 15.96
CA LEU A 201 6.08 -12.79 16.22
C LEU A 201 5.36 -11.64 16.94
N GLU A 202 6.00 -11.05 17.95
CA GLU A 202 5.51 -9.85 18.61
C GLU A 202 5.37 -8.69 17.59
N PRO A 203 4.23 -7.99 17.51
CA PRO A 203 3.99 -6.93 16.52
C PRO A 203 5.04 -5.82 16.50
N SER A 204 5.61 -5.49 17.67
CA SER A 204 6.67 -4.48 17.82
C SER A 204 8.03 -4.92 17.28
N SER A 205 8.24 -6.22 17.05
CA SER A 205 9.50 -6.79 16.57
C SER A 205 9.63 -6.81 15.05
N GLN A 206 8.57 -6.43 14.33
CA GLN A 206 8.55 -6.50 12.88
C GLN A 206 9.22 -5.28 12.25
N PRO A 207 10.13 -5.48 11.27
CA PRO A 207 10.79 -4.37 10.60
C PRO A 207 9.80 -3.57 9.75
N VAL A 208 9.98 -2.26 9.75
CA VAL A 208 9.25 -1.31 8.91
C VAL A 208 10.16 -0.88 7.77
N ALA A 209 9.71 -1.03 6.54
CA ALA A 209 10.37 -0.47 5.37
C ALA A 209 9.82 0.93 5.09
N ARG A 210 10.69 1.87 4.75
CA ARG A 210 10.31 3.18 4.21
C ARG A 210 11.02 3.42 2.89
N LEU A 211 10.30 4.01 1.96
CA LEU A 211 10.75 4.32 0.61
C LEU A 211 10.56 5.81 0.35
N SER A 212 11.62 6.49 -0.08
CA SER A 212 11.55 7.89 -0.51
C SER A 212 11.35 8.03 -2.02
N SER A 213 10.84 9.18 -2.44
CA SER A 213 10.67 9.58 -3.85
C SER A 213 11.98 9.64 -4.63
N TRP A 214 13.12 9.57 -3.95
CA TRP A 214 14.45 9.48 -4.53
C TRP A 214 15.01 8.05 -4.52
N GLY A 215 14.20 7.04 -4.19
CA GLY A 215 14.61 5.64 -4.12
C GLY A 215 15.46 5.30 -2.90
N LEU A 216 15.45 6.12 -1.85
CA LEU A 216 16.09 5.75 -0.58
C LEU A 216 15.20 4.75 0.15
N LEU A 217 15.75 3.56 0.44
CA LEU A 217 15.11 2.50 1.22
C LEU A 217 15.76 2.44 2.60
N THR A 218 14.93 2.44 3.65
CA THR A 218 15.39 2.24 5.02
C THR A 218 14.52 1.18 5.70
N VAL A 219 15.17 0.30 6.44
CA VAL A 219 14.51 -0.74 7.25
C VAL A 219 14.77 -0.42 8.72
N THR A 220 13.72 -0.34 9.54
CA THR A 220 13.82 0.11 10.94
C THR A 220 13.12 -0.87 11.86
N ASP A 221 13.77 -1.23 12.98
CA ASP A 221 13.14 -1.97 14.09
C ASP A 221 12.47 -0.95 15.02
N LEU A 222 11.17 -1.11 15.26
CA LEU A 222 10.41 -0.21 16.13
C LEU A 222 10.83 -0.27 17.61
N ARG A 223 11.56 -1.31 18.03
CA ARG A 223 12.15 -1.42 19.38
C ARG A 223 13.51 -0.74 19.47
N LYS A 224 14.23 -0.61 18.35
CA LYS A 224 15.56 0.02 18.28
C LYS A 224 15.50 1.24 17.36
N THR A 225 14.72 2.23 17.78
CA THR A 225 14.39 3.43 17.00
C THR A 225 15.58 4.37 16.74
N SER A 226 16.68 4.23 17.49
CA SER A 226 17.85 5.10 17.34
C SER A 226 18.65 4.85 16.05
N GLU A 227 18.49 3.69 15.40
CA GLU A 227 19.30 3.28 14.24
C GLU A 227 18.47 2.54 13.19
N SER A 228 18.79 2.75 11.91
CA SER A 228 18.25 1.92 10.83
C SER A 228 18.90 0.54 10.89
N LEU A 229 18.10 -0.53 10.76
CA LEU A 229 18.60 -1.90 10.64
C LEU A 229 19.43 -2.06 9.37
N ALA A 230 18.90 -1.52 8.26
CA ALA A 230 19.53 -1.55 6.95
C ALA A 230 19.10 -0.33 6.14
N SER A 231 19.92 0.08 5.17
CA SER A 231 19.59 1.12 4.22
C SER A 231 20.21 0.84 2.85
N ALA A 232 19.50 1.21 1.80
CA ALA A 232 19.97 1.06 0.43
C ALA A 232 19.39 2.14 -0.48
N LYS A 233 20.09 2.42 -1.57
CA LYS A 233 19.62 3.29 -2.66
C LYS A 233 19.18 2.42 -3.82
N ALA A 234 17.90 2.46 -4.15
CA ALA A 234 17.37 1.86 -5.36
C ALA A 234 17.71 2.71 -6.58
N ARG A 235 18.10 2.06 -7.69
CA ARG A 235 18.15 2.70 -9.01
C ARG A 235 16.74 2.96 -9.50
N VAL A 236 16.30 4.19 -9.34
CA VAL A 236 15.00 4.66 -9.81
C VAL A 236 15.19 5.85 -10.76
N PRO A 237 14.26 6.07 -11.71
CA PRO A 237 14.21 7.31 -12.48
C PRO A 237 14.18 8.55 -11.58
N SER A 238 14.56 9.70 -12.14
CA SER A 238 14.47 10.98 -11.42
C SER A 238 13.06 11.19 -10.87
N PRO A 239 12.90 11.78 -9.66
CA PRO A 239 11.59 11.97 -9.05
C PRO A 239 10.64 12.72 -9.99
N GLY A 240 9.55 12.05 -10.38
CA GLY A 240 8.47 12.64 -11.17
C GLY A 240 7.34 13.18 -10.27
N SER A 241 6.25 13.64 -10.89
CA SER A 241 5.07 14.19 -10.21
C SER A 241 4.15 13.15 -9.55
N GLY A 242 4.53 11.87 -9.49
CA GLY A 242 3.68 10.76 -9.04
C GLY A 242 3.96 10.24 -7.63
N ALA A 243 4.37 11.11 -6.71
CA ALA A 243 4.77 10.70 -5.36
C ALA A 243 3.65 10.01 -4.57
N GLU A 244 2.39 10.25 -4.91
CA GLU A 244 1.22 9.59 -4.33
C GLU A 244 1.12 8.08 -4.63
N PHE A 245 1.85 7.60 -5.65
CA PHE A 245 1.87 6.19 -6.06
C PHE A 245 3.08 5.40 -5.53
N LEU A 246 3.95 6.04 -4.74
CA LEU A 246 5.06 5.35 -4.09
C LEU A 246 4.52 4.20 -3.25
N CYS A 247 5.01 2.99 -3.54
CA CYS A 247 4.56 1.79 -2.87
C CYS A 247 5.77 0.95 -2.46
N VAL A 248 5.78 0.51 -1.20
CA VAL A 248 6.72 -0.47 -0.67
C VAL A 248 5.93 -1.51 0.11
N SER A 249 6.20 -2.79 -0.13
CA SER A 249 5.53 -3.87 0.59
C SER A 249 6.44 -5.08 0.81
N TRP A 250 6.33 -5.69 1.98
CA TRP A 250 7.06 -6.90 2.32
C TRP A 250 6.41 -8.13 1.70
N ALA A 251 7.23 -9.05 1.21
CA ALA A 251 6.78 -10.36 0.79
C ALA A 251 6.20 -11.13 1.99
N PRO A 252 4.95 -11.64 1.94
CA PRO A 252 4.34 -12.32 3.07
C PRO A 252 5.05 -13.60 3.49
N ALA A 253 5.63 -14.32 2.51
CA ALA A 253 6.19 -15.66 2.70
C ALA A 253 7.68 -15.77 2.32
N LEU A 254 8.33 -14.66 1.95
CA LEU A 254 9.77 -14.63 1.69
C LEU A 254 10.42 -13.70 2.72
N GLU A 255 11.28 -14.28 3.54
CA GLU A 255 12.04 -13.53 4.53
C GLU A 255 12.99 -12.54 3.82
N GLY A 256 13.19 -11.38 4.45
CA GLY A 256 14.09 -10.35 3.93
C GLY A 256 13.64 -9.67 2.63
N CYS A 257 12.59 -10.13 1.96
CA CYS A 257 12.22 -9.64 0.64
C CYS A 257 11.16 -8.53 0.69
N LEU A 258 11.39 -7.46 -0.06
CA LEU A 258 10.41 -6.38 -0.28
C LEU A 258 10.32 -6.01 -1.75
N ALA A 259 9.18 -5.44 -2.15
CA ALA A 259 8.97 -4.87 -3.47
C ALA A 259 8.74 -3.37 -3.39
N ILE A 260 9.16 -2.65 -4.43
CA ILE A 260 8.90 -1.22 -4.62
C ILE A 260 8.30 -0.95 -6.00
N SER A 261 7.46 0.08 -6.08
CA SER A 261 6.93 0.63 -7.34
C SER A 261 6.54 2.10 -7.16
N GLY A 262 5.98 2.71 -8.21
CA GLY A 262 5.54 4.12 -8.18
C GLY A 262 6.54 5.11 -8.77
N PHE A 263 7.57 4.62 -9.47
CA PHE A 263 8.55 5.45 -10.17
C PHE A 263 8.38 5.43 -11.69
N ASP A 264 8.02 4.28 -12.24
CA ASP A 264 7.82 4.03 -13.67
C ASP A 264 6.91 2.80 -13.90
N GLY A 265 6.97 2.21 -15.09
CA GLY A 265 6.28 0.97 -15.46
C GLY A 265 6.86 -0.33 -14.89
N THR A 266 7.65 -0.26 -13.82
CA THR A 266 8.30 -1.44 -13.22
C THR A 266 7.96 -1.67 -11.75
N VAL A 267 8.12 -2.92 -11.32
CA VAL A 267 8.13 -3.30 -9.90
C VAL A 267 9.47 -3.98 -9.62
N HIS A 268 10.22 -3.44 -8.66
CA HIS A 268 11.54 -3.97 -8.29
C HIS A 268 11.41 -4.75 -6.99
N VAL A 269 12.08 -5.90 -6.91
CA VAL A 269 12.14 -6.73 -5.72
C VAL A 269 13.56 -6.76 -5.21
N TYR A 270 13.72 -6.58 -3.91
CA TYR A 270 15.00 -6.55 -3.22
C TYR A 270 15.05 -7.56 -2.08
N ASP A 271 16.26 -8.06 -1.83
CA ASP A 271 16.61 -8.81 -0.63
C ASP A 271 17.37 -7.87 0.33
N THR A 272 16.77 -7.63 1.49
CA THR A 272 17.28 -6.73 2.52
C THR A 272 18.34 -7.36 3.42
N GLU A 273 18.51 -8.69 3.41
CA GLU A 273 19.54 -9.36 4.24
C GLU A 273 20.96 -9.02 3.79
N SER A 274 21.11 -8.65 2.52
CA SER A 274 22.39 -8.23 1.92
C SER A 274 22.79 -6.79 2.26
N TRP A 275 21.91 -6.03 2.92
CA TRP A 275 22.12 -4.61 3.15
C TRP A 275 22.79 -4.33 4.50
N ASP A 276 23.63 -3.31 4.53
CA ASP A 276 24.18 -2.74 5.75
C ASP A 276 23.57 -1.35 6.03
N SER A 277 24.07 -0.64 7.05
CA SER A 277 23.63 0.72 7.36
C SER A 277 24.29 1.80 6.50
N THR A 278 25.15 1.43 5.54
CA THR A 278 25.99 2.37 4.77
C THR A 278 25.30 2.92 3.52
N CYS A 279 24.02 2.62 3.30
CA CYS A 279 23.17 3.19 2.24
C CYS A 279 23.78 3.05 0.84
N ARG A 280 24.25 1.85 0.49
CA ARG A 280 24.81 1.57 -0.83
C ARG A 280 23.72 1.41 -1.88
N GLU A 281 24.10 1.57 -3.13
CA GLU A 281 23.23 1.22 -4.24
C GLU A 281 22.96 -0.30 -4.25
N ALA A 282 21.68 -0.68 -4.26
CA ALA A 282 21.25 -2.07 -4.27
C ALA A 282 20.75 -2.48 -5.66
N GLU A 283 21.14 -3.68 -6.08
CA GLU A 283 20.59 -4.32 -7.28
C GLU A 283 19.35 -5.13 -6.91
N PRO A 284 18.25 -5.01 -7.68
CA PRO A 284 17.06 -5.82 -7.46
C PRO A 284 17.33 -7.29 -7.81
N ILE A 285 16.84 -8.21 -6.98
CA ILE A 285 16.86 -9.65 -7.27
C ILE A 285 15.88 -10.03 -8.38
N PHE A 286 14.88 -9.18 -8.62
CA PHE A 286 13.91 -9.33 -9.71
C PHE A 286 13.33 -7.98 -10.12
N VAL A 287 13.10 -7.80 -11.42
CA VAL A 287 12.46 -6.60 -11.99
C VAL A 287 11.32 -7.02 -12.90
N HIS A 288 10.11 -6.69 -12.49
CA HIS A 288 8.93 -6.84 -13.33
C HIS A 288 8.78 -5.62 -14.25
N LYS A 289 8.74 -5.86 -15.57
CA LYS A 289 8.69 -4.82 -16.63
C LYS A 289 7.42 -4.84 -17.49
N GLY A 290 6.32 -5.38 -16.98
CA GLY A 290 5.08 -5.59 -17.72
C GLY A 290 4.43 -4.33 -18.25
N HIS A 291 4.62 -3.23 -17.54
CA HIS A 291 4.09 -1.91 -17.88
C HIS A 291 5.15 -1.03 -18.57
N ALA A 292 6.41 -1.46 -18.62
CA ALA A 292 7.51 -0.70 -19.23
C ALA A 292 7.54 -0.82 -20.76
N PHE A 293 6.98 -1.89 -21.32
CA PHE A 293 6.88 -2.08 -22.77
C PHE A 293 5.60 -1.43 -23.28
N GLY A 294 5.69 -0.12 -23.56
CA GLY A 294 4.61 0.65 -24.16
C GLY A 294 4.11 0.00 -25.47
N ARG A 295 2.85 0.28 -25.80
CA ARG A 295 2.18 -0.16 -27.02
C ARG A 295 3.05 0.21 -28.23
N ALA A 296 3.42 -0.78 -29.06
CA ALA A 296 4.20 -0.55 -30.28
C ALA A 296 3.50 0.51 -31.15
N GLY A 297 4.03 1.75 -31.17
CA GLY A 297 3.52 2.86 -31.98
C GLY A 297 3.11 4.15 -31.24
N GLY A 298 3.18 4.24 -29.92
CA GLY A 298 2.88 5.49 -29.17
C GLY A 298 4.14 6.22 -28.69
N SER A 299 4.28 7.52 -28.97
CA SER A 299 5.41 8.35 -28.50
C SER A 299 5.27 8.82 -27.03
N GLY A 300 4.54 8.08 -26.19
CA GLY A 300 4.27 8.45 -24.80
C GLY A 300 5.24 7.76 -23.83
N ASP A 301 5.44 8.38 -22.67
CA ASP A 301 6.11 7.76 -21.54
C ASP A 301 5.39 6.45 -21.13
N PRO A 302 6.13 5.43 -20.66
CA PRO A 302 5.51 4.18 -20.23
C PRO A 302 4.51 4.43 -19.08
N PRO A 303 3.41 3.67 -19.01
CA PRO A 303 2.44 3.81 -17.93
C PRO A 303 3.09 3.58 -16.56
N LEU A 304 2.76 4.44 -15.61
CA LEU A 304 3.27 4.41 -14.24
C LEU A 304 2.57 3.31 -13.45
N VAL A 305 3.31 2.46 -12.75
CA VAL A 305 2.73 1.52 -11.78
C VAL A 305 2.15 2.31 -10.61
N THR A 306 0.84 2.22 -10.42
CA THR A 306 0.12 2.96 -9.38
C THR A 306 0.08 2.21 -8.05
N VAL A 307 0.11 0.87 -8.10
CA VAL A 307 0.14 0.00 -6.92
C VAL A 307 0.64 -1.39 -7.28
N HIS A 308 1.25 -2.07 -6.31
CA HIS A 308 1.49 -3.50 -6.37
C HIS A 308 1.03 -4.20 -5.09
N THR A 309 0.81 -5.50 -5.16
CA THR A 309 0.53 -6.34 -3.99
C THR A 309 1.03 -7.76 -4.20
N TRP A 310 1.31 -8.45 -3.09
CA TRP A 310 1.76 -9.84 -3.09
C TRP A 310 0.58 -10.81 -3.05
N HIS A 311 0.74 -11.96 -3.70
CA HIS A 311 -0.17 -13.07 -3.50
C HIS A 311 0.10 -13.73 -2.13
N LEU A 312 -0.92 -13.81 -1.28
CA LEU A 312 -0.76 -14.29 0.10
C LEU A 312 -0.33 -15.77 0.20
N GLN A 313 -0.70 -16.60 -0.77
CA GLN A 313 -0.43 -18.04 -0.77
C GLN A 313 0.65 -18.48 -1.76
N LYS A 314 1.11 -17.58 -2.63
CA LYS A 314 2.10 -17.87 -3.68
C LYS A 314 3.29 -16.92 -3.46
N PRO A 315 4.34 -17.36 -2.75
CA PRO A 315 5.37 -16.48 -2.21
C PRO A 315 6.07 -15.56 -3.21
N LYS A 316 6.17 -15.99 -4.48
CA LYS A 316 6.87 -15.30 -5.56
C LYS A 316 5.94 -14.64 -6.56
N THR A 317 4.66 -14.55 -6.23
CA THR A 317 3.65 -13.98 -7.11
C THR A 317 3.30 -12.55 -6.71
N LEU A 318 3.42 -11.61 -7.65
CA LEU A 318 3.11 -10.19 -7.52
C LEU A 318 2.01 -9.80 -8.50
N LEU A 319 1.13 -8.90 -8.08
CA LEU A 319 0.14 -8.23 -8.91
C LEU A 319 0.49 -6.74 -8.96
N SER A 320 0.30 -6.11 -10.12
CA SER A 320 0.44 -4.66 -10.23
C SER A 320 -0.50 -4.05 -11.25
N ALA A 321 -0.99 -2.86 -10.93
CA ALA A 321 -1.82 -2.03 -11.80
C ALA A 321 -1.05 -0.79 -12.24
N ALA A 322 -1.37 -0.26 -13.42
CA ALA A 322 -0.73 0.93 -13.96
C ALA A 322 -1.72 2.00 -14.43
N SER A 323 -1.20 3.18 -14.75
CA SER A 323 -1.96 4.40 -15.07
C SER A 323 -2.81 4.32 -16.34
N ASP A 324 -2.52 3.34 -17.22
CA ASP A 324 -3.31 3.07 -18.43
C ASP A 324 -4.45 2.06 -18.19
N GLY A 325 -4.68 1.66 -16.93
CA GLY A 325 -5.69 0.68 -16.54
C GLY A 325 -5.25 -0.77 -16.75
N SER A 326 -4.02 -1.02 -17.19
CA SER A 326 -3.51 -2.39 -17.31
C SER A 326 -3.28 -3.02 -15.94
N LEU A 327 -3.66 -4.30 -15.82
CA LEU A 327 -3.42 -5.13 -14.66
C LEU A 327 -2.55 -6.30 -15.09
N HIS A 328 -1.56 -6.60 -14.27
CA HIS A 328 -0.66 -7.69 -14.51
C HIS A 328 -0.42 -8.50 -13.25
N VAL A 329 -0.11 -9.77 -13.44
CA VAL A 329 0.28 -10.72 -12.40
C VAL A 329 1.45 -11.55 -12.90
N TRP A 330 2.38 -11.82 -11.99
CA TRP A 330 3.68 -12.43 -12.31
C TRP A 330 4.05 -13.40 -11.22
N ASP A 331 4.43 -14.61 -11.60
CA ASP A 331 5.18 -15.49 -10.74
C ASP A 331 6.65 -15.42 -11.12
N TRP A 332 7.50 -14.92 -10.22
CA TRP A 332 8.93 -14.85 -10.52
C TRP A 332 9.58 -16.21 -10.23
N VAL A 333 10.32 -16.69 -11.22
CA VAL A 333 11.18 -17.87 -11.06
C VAL A 333 12.61 -17.35 -10.99
N GLN A 334 13.32 -17.66 -9.91
CA GLN A 334 14.74 -17.37 -9.85
C GLN A 334 15.39 -18.21 -10.93
N SER A 335 16.09 -17.59 -11.87
CA SER A 335 16.87 -18.31 -12.87
C SER A 335 17.78 -19.28 -12.09
N CYS A 336 17.57 -20.58 -12.25
CA CYS A 336 18.59 -21.55 -11.85
C CYS A 336 19.87 -21.09 -12.56
N GLY A 337 20.85 -20.63 -11.77
CA GLY A 337 22.18 -20.34 -12.28
C GLY A 337 22.61 -21.54 -13.10
N LYS A 338 23.11 -21.28 -14.31
CA LYS A 338 23.73 -22.31 -15.15
C LYS A 338 24.74 -23.06 -14.28
N CYS A 339 24.51 -24.36 -14.08
CA CYS A 339 25.54 -25.28 -13.61
C CYS A 339 26.73 -25.27 -14.59
#